data_AF-A0A925DGL5-F1
#
_entry.id   AF-A0A925DGL5-F1
#
_cell.length_a   1.000
_cell.length_b   1.000
_cell.length_c   1.000
_cell.angle_alpha   90.00
_cell.angle_beta   90.00
_cell.angle_gamma   90.00
#
_symmetry.space_group_name_H-M   'P 1'
#
loop_
_entity.id
_entity.type
_entity.pdbx_description
1 polymer ?
#
loop_
_entity_poly.entity_id
_entity_poly.type
_entity_poly.pdbx_seq_one_letter_code
_entity_poly.pdbx_strand_id
1 'polypeptide(L)'
;MRKQHSFRPSLKPIVAATYLALFSSMGAAGAQEAGAVAAADENPWKTDVFYENDSHRRAGLGLSKFRNTLQVEADKSIGAAGAFTGVKLRTKLRGTWDGVYRLNDGRYGKQAGGPISLESTTALPTFDAAGNVVSVGNSVPHGQGVQVYNTGGIPGGPGVGTTVLANNPNNGLEVLGGALHPTAGGVAFGVPVRPCDIDKRGCIAGYMDANTRELESPEFNSRLDFIREAYVTGDLAVADGKSWHFQVGKQQVVWGRTDLFRVLDVINPVDYSRNNIYDELQDIRIPMWIATAEYRMGPGQTLTDSNLQFVWNFDKFRPNNLGQGGTPNQILGAGSFFRGMKNLWDNGGTVANFAGADPSAGAATTFGPNQIGIRQANMPDWSLKNTQLGVKWEGVYQSL
;
A
#
# COMPACT_ATOMS: atom_id res chain seq x y z
N MET A 1 53.25 -10.41 -9.00
CA MET A 1 53.55 -9.50 -7.88
C MET A 1 52.29 -8.73 -7.51
N ARG A 2 51.62 -9.11 -6.41
CA ARG A 2 50.43 -8.41 -5.87
C ARG A 2 50.90 -7.18 -5.08
N LYS A 3 50.37 -5.99 -5.39
CA LYS A 3 50.36 -4.85 -4.48
C LYS A 3 48.93 -4.67 -3.95
N GLN A 4 48.76 -4.84 -2.65
CA GLN A 4 47.55 -4.46 -1.93
C GLN A 4 47.61 -2.97 -1.60
N HIS A 5 46.57 -2.21 -1.98
CA HIS A 5 46.27 -0.93 -1.36
C HIS A 5 45.12 -1.15 -0.37
N SER A 6 45.38 -0.91 0.92
CA SER A 6 44.33 -0.90 1.94
C SER A 6 43.60 0.43 1.90
N PHE A 7 42.34 0.42 1.51
CA PHE A 7 41.41 1.52 1.74
C PHE A 7 40.59 1.17 2.98
N ARG A 8 40.67 1.98 4.04
CA ARG A 8 39.81 1.89 5.23
C ARG A 8 38.62 2.83 5.04
N PRO A 9 37.38 2.36 4.90
CA PRO A 9 36.21 3.19 5.12
C PRO A 9 35.84 3.16 6.60
N SER A 10 35.75 4.33 7.23
CA SER A 10 35.10 4.49 8.54
C SER A 10 33.59 4.31 8.37
N LEU A 11 33.15 3.06 8.48
CA LEU A 11 31.74 2.69 8.48
C LEU A 11 31.16 2.87 9.89
N LYS A 12 30.29 3.88 10.05
CA LYS A 12 29.18 3.80 11.02
C LYS A 12 27.90 3.51 10.25
N PRO A 13 27.43 2.25 10.27
CA PRO A 13 26.00 1.96 10.15
C PRO A 13 25.63 0.93 11.23
N ILE A 14 25.11 1.41 12.35
CA ILE A 14 24.42 0.54 13.32
C ILE A 14 22.95 0.91 13.19
N VAL A 15 22.09 -0.11 13.09
CA VAL A 15 20.60 -0.13 13.19
C VAL A 15 19.89 -0.78 11.98
N ALA A 16 20.42 -0.74 10.74
CA ALA A 16 19.74 -1.39 9.60
C ALA A 16 19.99 -2.91 9.48
N ALA A 17 21.13 -3.41 9.96
CA ALA A 17 21.50 -4.83 9.86
C ALA A 17 20.82 -5.73 10.92
N THR A 18 20.23 -5.14 11.97
CA THR A 18 19.74 -5.91 13.13
C THR A 18 18.42 -6.64 12.86
N TYR A 19 17.59 -6.14 11.94
CA TYR A 19 16.28 -6.75 11.66
C TYR A 19 16.37 -7.97 10.74
N LEU A 20 17.30 -7.98 9.76
CA LEU A 20 17.54 -9.17 8.93
C LEU A 20 18.38 -10.23 9.66
N ALA A 21 19.25 -9.81 10.59
CA ALA A 21 20.04 -10.73 11.40
C ALA A 21 19.16 -11.61 12.32
N LEU A 22 18.10 -11.05 12.91
CA LEU A 22 17.14 -11.81 13.71
C LEU A 22 16.35 -12.86 12.92
N PHE A 23 16.10 -12.62 11.62
CA PHE A 23 15.50 -13.62 10.74
C PHE A 23 16.53 -14.63 10.20
N SER A 24 17.79 -14.23 9.99
CA SER A 24 18.86 -15.16 9.61
C SER A 24 19.23 -16.15 10.72
N SER A 25 19.08 -15.77 11.99
CA SER A 25 19.25 -16.71 13.12
C SER A 25 18.11 -17.71 13.27
N MET A 26 16.98 -17.51 12.59
CA MET A 26 15.92 -18.53 12.49
C MET A 26 16.08 -19.42 11.25
N GLY A 27 16.69 -18.90 10.17
CA GLY A 27 17.02 -19.66 8.96
C GLY A 27 18.27 -20.55 9.06
N ALA A 28 19.08 -20.38 10.11
CA ALA A 28 20.26 -21.21 10.40
C ALA A 28 20.09 -22.10 11.65
N ALA A 29 18.85 -22.34 12.09
CA ALA A 29 18.51 -23.31 13.14
C ALA A 29 17.85 -24.59 12.58
N GLY A 30 18.01 -24.83 11.28
CA GLY A 30 17.55 -26.03 10.59
C GLY A 30 18.72 -26.87 10.07
N ALA A 31 19.58 -27.36 10.96
CA ALA A 31 20.46 -28.53 10.79
C ALA A 31 21.46 -28.62 11.95
N GLN A 32 20.99 -28.98 13.14
CA GLN A 32 21.88 -29.55 14.14
C GLN A 32 21.12 -30.63 14.90
N GLU A 33 21.39 -31.89 14.53
CA GLU A 33 21.12 -33.03 15.40
C GLU A 33 21.87 -32.79 16.72
N ALA A 34 21.12 -32.40 17.74
CA ALA A 34 21.57 -32.48 19.12
C ALA A 34 20.66 -33.50 19.80
N GLY A 35 21.22 -34.69 20.03
CA GLY A 35 20.57 -35.76 20.77
C GLY A 35 20.13 -35.27 22.15
N ALA A 36 18.84 -35.08 22.29
CA ALA A 36 18.14 -35.11 23.56
C ALA A 36 16.85 -35.87 23.30
N VAL A 37 16.68 -37.03 23.93
CA VAL A 37 15.42 -37.78 23.92
C VAL A 37 14.45 -37.00 24.79
N ALA A 38 13.91 -35.90 24.25
CA ALA A 38 12.71 -35.28 24.77
C ALA A 38 11.55 -36.22 24.46
N ALA A 39 10.65 -36.42 25.44
CA ALA A 39 9.40 -37.15 25.21
C ALA A 39 8.77 -36.62 23.92
N ALA A 40 8.48 -37.52 22.97
CA ALA A 40 7.90 -37.14 21.69
C ALA A 40 6.58 -36.42 21.97
N ASP A 41 6.53 -35.12 21.64
CA ASP A 41 5.27 -34.36 21.65
C ASP A 41 4.33 -35.06 20.67
N GLU A 42 3.20 -35.57 21.17
CA GLU A 42 2.23 -36.34 20.38
C GLU A 42 1.63 -35.50 19.24
N ASN A 43 1.67 -34.16 19.38
CA ASN A 43 1.25 -33.21 18.36
C ASN A 43 2.35 -32.15 18.13
N PRO A 44 3.42 -32.49 17.40
CA PRO A 44 4.52 -31.57 17.16
C PRO A 44 4.06 -30.40 16.28
N TRP A 45 4.79 -29.29 16.35
CA TRP A 45 4.61 -28.16 15.45
C TRP A 45 4.83 -28.60 13.99
N LYS A 46 3.89 -28.27 13.12
CA LYS A 46 4.08 -28.35 11.66
C LYS A 46 4.58 -26.98 11.22
N THR A 47 5.80 -26.92 10.70
CA THR A 47 6.44 -25.66 10.31
C THR A 47 6.90 -25.72 8.88
N ASP A 48 6.44 -24.78 8.06
CA ASP A 48 6.82 -24.62 6.68
C ASP A 48 7.51 -23.27 6.48
N VAL A 49 8.64 -23.26 5.78
CA VAL A 49 9.42 -22.05 5.50
C VAL A 49 9.49 -21.85 4.00
N PHE A 50 9.04 -20.68 3.54
CA PHE A 50 9.00 -20.30 2.15
C PHE A 50 9.92 -19.12 1.91
N TYR A 51 10.71 -19.21 0.84
CA TYR A 51 11.51 -18.11 0.34
C TYR A 51 11.19 -17.87 -1.14
N GLU A 52 10.95 -16.62 -1.50
CA GLU A 52 10.63 -16.21 -2.85
C GLU A 52 11.46 -14.97 -3.23
N ASN A 53 11.95 -14.95 -4.47
CA ASN A 53 12.45 -13.75 -5.11
C ASN A 53 11.58 -13.42 -6.32
N ASP A 54 11.05 -12.20 -6.36
CA ASP A 54 10.25 -11.66 -7.43
C ASP A 54 10.95 -10.45 -8.07
N SER A 55 11.33 -10.58 -9.34
CA SER A 55 12.12 -9.59 -10.06
C SER A 55 11.53 -9.28 -11.44
N HIS A 56 11.14 -8.03 -11.66
CA HIS A 56 10.50 -7.60 -12.90
C HIS A 56 11.31 -6.51 -13.60
N ARG A 57 11.43 -6.61 -14.92
CA ARG A 57 12.00 -5.58 -15.79
C ARG A 57 10.99 -5.18 -16.86
N ARG A 58 10.80 -3.87 -17.04
CA ARG A 58 9.91 -3.31 -18.07
C ARG A 58 10.70 -2.52 -19.10
N ALA A 59 10.28 -2.63 -20.37
CA ALA A 59 10.81 -1.78 -21.44
C ALA A 59 10.62 -0.30 -21.09
N GLY A 60 11.64 0.53 -21.31
CA GLY A 60 11.65 1.96 -20.98
C GLY A 60 11.81 2.30 -19.50
N LEU A 61 11.33 1.47 -18.57
CA LEU A 61 11.38 1.74 -17.12
C LEU A 61 12.52 1.02 -16.38
N GLY A 62 13.13 0.01 -16.99
CA GLY A 62 14.19 -0.77 -16.37
C GLY A 62 13.66 -1.71 -15.30
N LEU A 63 14.40 -1.88 -14.20
CA LEU A 63 14.01 -2.72 -13.06
C LEU A 63 12.80 -2.10 -12.36
N SER A 64 11.66 -2.78 -12.39
CA SER A 64 10.39 -2.31 -11.81
C SER A 64 9.99 -3.03 -10.52
N LYS A 65 10.65 -4.15 -10.21
CA LYS A 65 10.45 -4.90 -8.96
C LYS A 65 11.71 -5.69 -8.62
N PHE A 66 12.09 -5.73 -7.35
CA PHE A 66 13.12 -6.64 -6.84
C PHE A 66 12.80 -7.01 -5.40
N ARG A 67 11.83 -7.90 -5.20
CA ARG A 67 11.30 -8.26 -3.89
C ARG A 67 11.81 -9.62 -3.45
N ASN A 68 12.30 -9.70 -2.22
CA ASN A 68 12.59 -10.95 -1.55
C ASN A 68 11.57 -11.13 -0.43
N THR A 69 10.93 -12.29 -0.37
CA THR A 69 9.92 -12.64 0.64
C THR A 69 10.41 -13.84 1.41
N LEU A 70 10.39 -13.76 2.74
CA LEU A 70 10.54 -14.90 3.64
C LEU A 70 9.23 -15.06 4.41
N GLN A 71 8.71 -16.27 4.43
CA GLN A 71 7.50 -16.62 5.16
C GLN A 71 7.69 -17.88 5.97
N VAL A 72 7.14 -17.88 7.18
CA VAL A 72 7.14 -19.02 8.09
C VAL A 72 5.70 -19.28 8.50
N GLU A 73 5.19 -20.46 8.19
CA GLU A 73 3.88 -20.94 8.66
C GLU A 73 4.13 -22.00 9.75
N ALA A 74 3.49 -21.84 10.90
CA ALA A 74 3.63 -22.75 12.02
C ALA A 74 2.26 -23.06 12.62
N ASP A 75 1.89 -24.33 12.61
CA ASP A 75 0.62 -24.85 13.08
C ASP A 75 0.86 -25.86 14.21
N LYS A 76 0.08 -25.74 15.30
CA LYS A 76 0.06 -26.70 16.40
C LYS A 76 -1.35 -27.16 16.70
N SER A 77 -1.53 -28.49 16.70
CA SER A 77 -2.74 -29.12 17.22
C SER A 77 -2.62 -29.26 18.74
N ILE A 78 -3.56 -28.69 19.47
CA ILE A 78 -3.61 -28.75 20.94
C ILE A 78 -4.56 -29.88 21.38
N GLY A 79 -5.51 -30.27 20.54
CA GLY A 79 -6.49 -31.31 20.85
C GLY A 79 -7.70 -30.76 21.61
N ALA A 80 -8.05 -31.34 22.75
CA ALA A 80 -9.17 -30.86 23.57
C ALA A 80 -8.68 -29.85 24.62
N ALA A 81 -9.42 -28.76 24.81
CA ALA A 81 -9.19 -27.79 25.87
C ALA A 81 -10.52 -27.37 26.51
N GLY A 82 -10.80 -27.90 27.70
CA GLY A 82 -12.09 -27.69 28.37
C GLY A 82 -13.25 -28.23 27.54
N ALA A 83 -14.24 -27.38 27.26
CA ALA A 83 -15.39 -27.75 26.43
C ALA A 83 -15.09 -27.76 24.91
N PHE A 84 -13.94 -27.23 24.49
CA PHE A 84 -13.57 -27.17 23.08
C PHE A 84 -12.80 -28.42 22.65
N THR A 85 -13.10 -28.88 21.45
CA THR A 85 -12.40 -29.97 20.76
C THR A 85 -11.68 -29.43 19.53
N GLY A 86 -10.68 -30.16 19.03
CA GLY A 86 -9.98 -29.78 17.80
C GLY A 86 -9.26 -28.44 17.87
N VAL A 87 -8.82 -28.02 19.06
CA VAL A 87 -8.17 -26.73 19.27
C VAL A 87 -6.84 -26.70 18.51
N LYS A 88 -6.65 -25.66 17.70
CA LYS A 88 -5.43 -25.45 16.90
C LYS A 88 -4.95 -24.02 17.06
N LEU A 89 -3.65 -23.85 17.08
CA LEU A 89 -2.97 -22.56 17.02
C LEU A 89 -2.28 -22.44 15.67
N ARG A 90 -2.57 -21.37 14.93
CA ARG A 90 -1.92 -21.05 13.66
C ARG A 90 -1.15 -19.75 13.75
N THR A 91 0.07 -19.76 13.25
CA THR A 91 0.94 -18.59 13.12
C THR A 91 1.49 -18.51 11.71
N LYS A 92 1.42 -17.34 11.08
CA LYS A 92 2.03 -17.04 9.79
C LYS A 92 2.82 -15.75 9.91
N LEU A 93 4.13 -15.83 9.76
CA LEU A 93 5.03 -14.70 9.76
C LEU A 93 5.51 -14.44 8.33
N ARG A 94 5.59 -13.18 7.91
CA ARG A 94 6.10 -12.77 6.59
C ARG A 94 6.95 -11.53 6.72
N GLY A 95 8.13 -11.54 6.10
CA GLY A 95 8.95 -10.34 5.92
C GLY A 95 9.29 -10.17 4.45
N THR A 96 9.19 -8.94 3.93
CA THR A 96 9.64 -8.64 2.58
C THR A 96 10.70 -7.54 2.55
N TRP A 97 11.54 -7.58 1.52
CA TRP A 97 12.45 -6.51 1.16
C TRP A 97 12.45 -6.27 -0.34
N ASP A 98 11.98 -5.09 -0.76
CA ASP A 98 11.92 -4.64 -2.15
C ASP A 98 13.06 -3.66 -2.46
N GLY A 99 14.12 -4.16 -3.08
CA GLY A 99 15.32 -3.38 -3.40
C GLY A 99 15.16 -2.41 -4.56
N VAL A 100 14.00 -2.37 -5.24
CA VAL A 100 13.80 -1.51 -6.42
C VAL A 100 14.03 -0.03 -6.12
N TYR A 101 13.71 0.42 -4.91
CA TYR A 101 13.89 1.80 -4.46
C TYR A 101 15.36 2.21 -4.33
N ARG A 102 16.28 1.23 -4.23
CA ARG A 102 17.73 1.47 -4.18
C ARG A 102 18.41 1.17 -5.51
N LEU A 103 18.00 0.09 -6.17
CA LEU A 103 18.61 -0.40 -7.41
C LEU A 103 18.18 0.42 -8.63
N ASN A 104 16.99 1.02 -8.59
CA ASN A 104 16.48 1.94 -9.60
C ASN A 104 16.06 3.27 -8.94
N ASP A 105 17.01 3.89 -8.23
CA ASP A 105 16.76 5.06 -7.39
C ASP A 105 16.39 6.32 -8.18
N GLY A 106 16.77 6.39 -9.46
CA GLY A 106 16.37 7.44 -10.41
C GLY A 106 14.93 7.34 -10.89
N ARG A 107 14.25 6.18 -10.72
CA ARG A 107 12.83 6.02 -11.10
C ARG A 107 11.90 5.98 -9.90
N TYR A 108 12.28 5.27 -8.85
CA TYR A 108 11.41 5.00 -7.69
C TYR A 108 11.98 5.52 -6.37
N GLY A 109 13.28 5.80 -6.31
CA GLY A 109 13.99 6.12 -5.08
C GLY A 109 14.22 7.61 -4.87
N LYS A 110 15.29 7.92 -4.13
CA LYS A 110 15.65 9.28 -3.71
C LYS A 110 15.98 10.25 -4.85
N GLN A 111 16.33 9.74 -6.03
CA GLN A 111 16.66 10.54 -7.21
C GLN A 111 15.50 10.63 -8.19
N ALA A 112 14.34 10.05 -7.85
CA ALA A 112 13.19 9.98 -8.74
C ALA A 112 12.62 11.35 -9.08
N GLY A 113 12.06 11.46 -10.28
CA GLY A 113 11.41 12.66 -10.78
C GLY A 113 12.38 13.80 -11.10
N GLY A 114 11.87 14.78 -11.84
CA GLY A 114 12.66 15.89 -12.34
C GLY A 114 11.83 17.16 -12.48
N PRO A 115 12.34 18.17 -13.19
CA PRO A 115 11.53 19.27 -13.65
C PRO A 115 10.50 18.79 -14.66
N ILE A 116 9.30 19.37 -14.61
CA ILE A 116 8.21 19.11 -15.54
C ILE A 116 7.76 20.41 -16.21
N SER A 117 7.17 20.24 -17.39
CA SER A 117 6.33 21.24 -18.03
C SER A 117 4.94 20.67 -18.23
N LEU A 118 3.92 21.51 -18.09
CA LEU A 118 2.52 21.14 -18.27
C LEU A 118 1.99 21.67 -19.58
N GLU A 119 1.07 20.91 -20.17
CA GLU A 119 0.43 21.25 -21.43
C GLU A 119 -0.53 22.43 -21.25
N SER A 120 -0.56 23.29 -22.27
CA SER A 120 -1.53 24.37 -22.44
C SER A 120 -1.97 24.36 -23.91
N THR A 121 -3.18 23.91 -24.21
CA THR A 121 -3.69 23.91 -25.60
C THR A 121 -3.85 25.33 -26.15
N THR A 122 -3.99 26.33 -25.27
CA THR A 122 -3.78 27.74 -25.61
C THR A 122 -2.30 28.13 -25.41
N ALA A 123 -1.69 28.79 -26.39
CA ALA A 123 -0.30 29.22 -26.28
C ALA A 123 -0.13 30.30 -25.19
N LEU A 124 0.84 30.11 -24.30
CA LEU A 124 1.13 31.02 -23.18
C LEU A 124 2.59 31.47 -23.20
N PRO A 125 2.90 32.70 -22.72
CA PRO A 125 4.27 33.12 -22.48
C PRO A 125 4.89 32.37 -21.30
N THR A 126 6.17 32.01 -21.43
CA THR A 126 7.04 31.56 -20.34
C THR A 126 7.99 32.67 -19.95
N PHE A 127 8.43 32.69 -18.69
CA PHE A 127 9.20 33.80 -18.12
C PHE A 127 10.51 33.32 -17.51
N ASP A 128 11.57 34.13 -17.63
CA ASP A 128 12.82 33.93 -16.91
C ASP A 128 12.71 34.37 -15.44
N ALA A 129 13.78 34.18 -14.67
CA ALA A 129 13.83 34.60 -13.26
C ALA A 129 13.73 36.13 -13.07
N ALA A 130 14.00 36.92 -14.11
CA ALA A 130 13.87 38.37 -14.11
C ALA A 130 12.48 38.85 -14.57
N GLY A 131 11.58 37.94 -14.94
CA GLY A 131 10.22 38.24 -15.40
C GLY A 131 10.12 38.60 -16.88
N ASN A 132 11.17 38.41 -17.69
CA ASN A 132 11.12 38.64 -19.12
C ASN A 132 10.50 37.43 -19.84
N VAL A 133 9.77 37.67 -20.92
CA VAL A 133 9.23 36.60 -21.77
C VAL A 133 10.38 35.89 -22.49
N VAL A 134 10.49 34.58 -22.30
CA VAL A 134 11.52 33.72 -22.92
C VAL A 134 11.00 33.02 -24.17
N SER A 135 9.76 32.53 -24.12
CA SER A 135 9.10 31.89 -25.26
C SER A 135 7.58 31.97 -25.13
N VAL A 136 6.87 31.74 -26.23
CA VAL A 136 5.40 31.56 -26.23
C VAL A 136 5.11 30.22 -26.86
N GLY A 137 4.34 29.36 -26.18
CA GLY A 137 4.05 28.03 -26.68
C GLY A 137 3.00 27.28 -25.88
N ASN A 138 2.74 26.03 -26.30
CA ASN A 138 1.70 25.16 -25.75
C ASN A 138 2.15 24.33 -24.55
N SER A 139 3.22 24.75 -23.88
CA SER A 139 3.72 24.11 -22.67
C SER A 139 4.37 25.15 -21.77
N VAL A 140 4.08 25.07 -20.47
CA VAL A 140 4.63 25.97 -19.46
C VAL A 140 5.35 25.16 -18.37
N PRO A 141 6.52 25.60 -17.90
CA PRO A 141 7.14 25.00 -16.71
C PRO A 141 6.19 25.06 -15.51
N HIS A 142 6.29 24.09 -14.60
CA HIS A 142 5.56 24.14 -13.33
C HIS A 142 5.80 25.48 -12.61
N GLY A 143 4.73 26.08 -12.09
CA GLY A 143 4.73 27.41 -11.47
C GLY A 143 4.47 28.57 -12.44
N GLN A 144 4.50 28.34 -13.76
CA GLN A 144 4.43 29.41 -14.78
C GLN A 144 3.13 29.43 -15.62
N GLY A 145 2.08 28.70 -15.24
CA GLY A 145 0.75 28.83 -15.87
C GLY A 145 0.06 30.18 -15.57
N VAL A 146 -1.12 30.39 -16.15
CA VAL A 146 -2.00 31.54 -15.85
C VAL A 146 -2.31 31.58 -14.36
N GLN A 147 -2.12 32.73 -13.72
CA GLN A 147 -2.23 32.86 -12.26
C GLN A 147 -3.67 33.24 -11.86
N VAL A 148 -4.28 32.49 -10.94
CA VAL A 148 -5.64 32.79 -10.41
C VAL A 148 -5.53 33.47 -9.04
N TYR A 149 -5.92 34.74 -8.98
CA TYR A 149 -5.94 35.57 -7.77
C TYR A 149 -7.31 35.55 -7.08
N ASN A 150 -7.34 35.47 -5.74
CA ASN A 150 -8.57 35.69 -4.93
C ASN A 150 -8.85 37.18 -4.65
N THR A 151 -8.39 38.10 -5.50
CA THR A 151 -8.76 39.53 -5.43
C THR A 151 -8.74 40.13 -6.84
N GLY A 152 -9.91 40.22 -7.47
CA GLY A 152 -10.22 41.23 -8.49
C GLY A 152 -9.25 41.39 -9.67
N GLY A 153 -9.26 40.45 -10.61
CA GLY A 153 -9.35 40.82 -12.04
C GLY A 153 -8.12 41.36 -12.77
N ILE A 154 -6.91 40.80 -12.57
CA ILE A 154 -5.82 40.92 -13.57
C ILE A 154 -5.13 39.56 -13.75
N PRO A 155 -5.19 38.93 -14.94
CA PRO A 155 -4.35 37.79 -15.29
C PRO A 155 -2.87 38.22 -15.34
N GLY A 156 -2.01 37.58 -14.54
CA GLY A 156 -0.55 37.77 -14.65
C GLY A 156 0.10 38.84 -13.76
N GLY A 157 -0.44 39.12 -12.56
CA GLY A 157 0.33 39.84 -11.53
C GLY A 157 1.53 39.02 -11.01
N PRO A 158 2.57 39.63 -10.41
CA PRO A 158 3.75 38.94 -9.90
C PRO A 158 3.51 38.40 -8.48
N GLY A 159 3.65 37.09 -8.25
CA GLY A 159 3.74 36.57 -6.88
C GLY A 159 3.26 35.13 -6.64
N VAL A 160 2.21 34.68 -7.32
CA VAL A 160 1.69 33.31 -7.11
C VAL A 160 2.67 32.27 -7.67
N GLY A 161 3.17 32.46 -8.89
CA GLY A 161 4.19 31.57 -9.48
C GLY A 161 5.50 31.52 -8.68
N THR A 162 5.95 32.65 -8.13
CA THR A 162 7.15 32.69 -7.27
C THR A 162 6.91 32.02 -5.91
N THR A 163 5.72 32.18 -5.32
CA THR A 163 5.33 31.51 -4.07
C THR A 163 5.18 30.00 -4.27
N VAL A 164 4.56 29.58 -5.38
CA VAL A 164 4.45 28.16 -5.76
C VAL A 164 5.83 27.57 -5.99
N LEU A 165 6.73 28.25 -6.71
CA LEU A 165 8.09 27.73 -6.91
C LEU A 165 8.93 27.69 -5.63
N ALA A 166 8.66 28.56 -4.65
CA ALA A 166 9.29 28.52 -3.35
C ALA A 166 8.80 27.33 -2.50
N ASN A 167 7.49 27.04 -2.50
CA ASN A 167 6.89 25.98 -1.69
C ASN A 167 6.88 24.62 -2.40
N ASN A 168 6.78 24.61 -3.72
CA ASN A 168 6.70 23.47 -4.61
C ASN A 168 7.71 23.63 -5.78
N PRO A 169 9.01 23.47 -5.54
CA PRO A 169 10.02 23.60 -6.58
C PRO A 169 9.80 22.61 -7.73
N ASN A 170 10.10 23.04 -8.96
CA ASN A 170 9.99 22.21 -10.16
C ASN A 170 11.13 21.17 -10.25
N ASN A 171 11.15 20.22 -9.31
CA ASN A 171 12.13 19.14 -9.21
C ASN A 171 11.50 17.97 -8.46
N GLY A 172 11.90 16.73 -8.76
CA GLY A 172 11.35 15.54 -8.13
C GLY A 172 9.89 15.26 -8.48
N LEU A 173 9.40 15.86 -9.56
CA LEU A 173 8.04 15.74 -10.04
C LEU A 173 7.97 14.83 -11.27
N GLU A 174 6.80 14.23 -11.48
CA GLU A 174 6.36 13.72 -12.78
C GLU A 174 4.98 14.32 -13.12
N VAL A 175 4.62 14.35 -14.41
CA VAL A 175 3.25 14.71 -14.81
C VAL A 175 2.34 13.52 -14.49
N LEU A 176 1.23 13.73 -13.78
CA LEU A 176 0.25 12.70 -13.50
C LEU A 176 -0.14 11.95 -14.79
N GLY A 177 0.02 10.63 -14.81
CA GLY A 177 -0.28 9.79 -15.97
C GLY A 177 0.73 9.86 -17.12
N GLY A 178 1.72 10.76 -17.08
CA GLY A 178 2.67 11.00 -18.17
C GLY A 178 3.56 9.81 -18.53
N ALA A 179 3.73 8.85 -17.62
CA ALA A 179 4.42 7.59 -17.90
C ALA A 179 3.58 6.58 -18.71
N LEU A 180 2.27 6.83 -18.85
CA LEU A 180 1.31 5.93 -19.50
C LEU A 180 0.75 6.53 -20.80
N HIS A 181 0.45 7.83 -20.81
CA HIS A 181 -0.12 8.52 -21.96
C HIS A 181 0.22 10.03 -21.92
N PRO A 182 0.16 10.73 -23.08
CA PRO A 182 0.24 12.19 -23.11
C PRO A 182 -0.98 12.85 -22.45
N THR A 183 -0.86 14.14 -22.09
CA THR A 183 -1.96 14.93 -21.52
C THR A 183 -3.08 15.17 -22.54
N ALA A 184 -2.76 15.46 -23.80
CA ALA A 184 -3.67 15.41 -24.94
C ALA A 184 -4.98 16.21 -24.76
N GLY A 185 -4.87 17.45 -24.28
CA GLY A 185 -5.97 18.35 -23.98
C GLY A 185 -6.65 18.10 -22.64
N GLY A 186 -6.32 17.00 -21.95
CA GLY A 186 -6.85 16.67 -20.64
C GLY A 186 -6.25 17.48 -19.50
N VAL A 187 -6.73 17.21 -18.28
CA VAL A 187 -6.23 17.82 -17.05
C VAL A 187 -5.13 16.94 -16.44
N ALA A 188 -3.98 17.54 -16.15
CA ALA A 188 -2.86 16.88 -15.48
C ALA A 188 -2.12 17.87 -14.57
N PHE A 189 -1.35 17.37 -13.61
CA PHE A 189 -0.59 18.19 -12.68
C PHE A 189 0.67 17.47 -12.20
N GLY A 190 1.56 18.22 -11.55
CA GLY A 190 2.81 17.69 -11.02
C GLY A 190 2.63 16.84 -9.76
N VAL A 191 3.19 15.64 -9.78
CA VAL A 191 3.16 14.68 -8.68
C VAL A 191 4.58 14.46 -8.14
N PRO A 192 4.84 14.71 -6.85
CA PRO A 192 6.09 14.28 -6.21
C PRO A 192 6.20 12.75 -6.20
N VAL A 193 7.37 12.21 -6.58
CA VAL A 193 7.57 10.76 -6.76
C VAL A 193 8.64 10.15 -5.85
N ARG A 194 9.34 10.95 -5.06
CA ARG A 194 10.37 10.42 -4.14
C ARG A 194 9.72 9.87 -2.86
N PRO A 195 10.34 8.94 -2.13
CA PRO A 195 9.83 8.51 -0.83
C PRO A 195 9.57 9.68 0.15
N CYS A 196 8.61 9.54 1.07
CA CYS A 196 8.14 10.67 1.89
C CYS A 196 9.16 11.22 2.90
N ASP A 197 10.19 10.44 3.23
CA ASP A 197 11.36 10.90 4.00
C ASP A 197 12.32 11.78 3.16
N ILE A 198 12.29 11.64 1.84
CA ILE A 198 13.11 12.41 0.89
C ILE A 198 12.34 13.63 0.38
N ASP A 199 11.06 13.47 0.04
CA ASP A 199 10.19 14.54 -0.41
C ASP A 199 8.83 14.46 0.28
N LYS A 200 8.62 15.34 1.26
CA LYS A 200 7.40 15.37 2.09
C LYS A 200 6.20 15.95 1.35
N ARG A 201 6.39 16.55 0.18
CA ARG A 201 5.30 17.22 -0.55
C ARG A 201 4.24 16.20 -0.97
N GLY A 202 3.00 16.52 -0.65
CA GLY A 202 1.84 15.69 -0.98
C GLY A 202 1.71 14.38 -0.18
N CYS A 203 2.60 14.11 0.77
CA CYS A 203 2.45 12.94 1.65
C CYS A 203 1.26 13.16 2.60
N ILE A 204 0.38 12.17 2.71
CA ILE A 204 -0.86 12.28 3.48
C ILE A 204 -0.66 11.56 4.81
N ALA A 205 -0.64 12.31 5.91
CA ALA A 205 -0.32 11.76 7.22
C ALA A 205 -1.27 10.62 7.62
N GLY A 206 -0.71 9.48 8.02
CA GLY A 206 -1.45 8.29 8.42
C GLY A 206 -2.03 7.46 7.27
N TYR A 207 -1.83 7.87 6.00
CA TYR A 207 -2.24 7.13 4.82
C TYR A 207 -1.50 7.59 3.56
N MET A 208 -0.68 6.74 2.92
CA MET A 208 0.17 7.11 1.76
C MET A 208 1.33 8.07 2.09
N ASP A 209 1.94 7.91 3.26
CA ASP A 209 3.09 8.68 3.76
C ASP A 209 4.33 7.81 4.03
N ALA A 210 4.44 6.68 3.32
CA ALA A 210 5.51 5.71 3.54
C ALA A 210 6.89 6.29 3.21
N ASN A 211 7.80 6.15 4.17
CA ASN A 211 9.22 6.42 3.96
C ASN A 211 9.90 5.29 3.18
N THR A 212 11.15 5.51 2.77
CA THR A 212 11.94 4.54 2.00
C THR A 212 11.96 3.15 2.64
N ARG A 213 12.10 3.04 3.97
CA ARG A 213 12.12 1.74 4.67
C ARG A 213 10.76 1.05 4.65
N GLU A 214 9.68 1.80 4.82
CA GLU A 214 8.31 1.26 4.77
C GLU A 214 7.92 0.83 3.36
N LEU A 215 8.47 1.48 2.32
CA LEU A 215 8.32 1.03 0.93
C LEU A 215 9.09 -0.27 0.65
N GLU A 216 10.33 -0.36 1.14
CA GLU A 216 11.17 -1.54 1.00
C GLU A 216 10.60 -2.73 1.78
N SER A 217 10.08 -2.48 2.97
CA SER A 217 9.71 -3.51 3.95
C SER A 217 8.38 -3.17 4.65
N PRO A 218 7.25 -3.22 3.92
CA PRO A 218 5.96 -2.74 4.39
C PRO A 218 5.41 -3.50 5.59
N GLU A 219 5.82 -4.75 5.82
CA GLU A 219 5.38 -5.57 6.95
C GLU A 219 5.93 -5.10 8.30
N PHE A 220 7.06 -4.40 8.30
CA PHE A 220 7.76 -3.99 9.53
C PHE A 220 7.35 -2.58 9.95
N ASN A 221 6.10 -2.45 10.38
CA ASN A 221 5.47 -1.19 10.78
C ASN A 221 4.88 -1.25 12.20
N SER A 222 4.27 -0.15 12.64
CA SER A 222 3.67 -0.03 13.98
C SER A 222 2.48 -0.96 14.25
N ARG A 223 1.89 -1.59 13.22
CA ARG A 223 0.82 -2.60 13.33
C ARG A 223 1.33 -4.05 13.32
N LEU A 224 2.66 -4.25 13.27
CA LEU A 224 3.28 -5.58 13.28
C LEU A 224 2.75 -6.47 12.15
N ASP A 225 2.70 -5.94 10.93
CA ASP A 225 2.17 -6.66 9.76
C ASP A 225 3.00 -7.87 9.34
N PHE A 226 4.24 -7.97 9.85
CA PHE A 226 5.03 -9.19 9.72
C PHE A 226 4.36 -10.40 10.38
N ILE A 227 3.46 -10.17 11.36
CA ILE A 227 2.50 -11.19 11.82
C ILE A 227 1.32 -11.13 10.87
N ARG A 228 1.31 -12.02 9.87
CA ARG A 228 0.16 -12.16 8.97
C ARG A 228 -0.97 -12.82 9.73
N GLU A 229 -0.74 -13.99 10.29
CA GLU A 229 -1.79 -14.73 11.02
C GLU A 229 -1.27 -15.16 12.37
N ALA A 230 -2.13 -15.04 13.38
CA ALA A 230 -1.90 -15.47 14.75
C ALA A 230 -3.26 -15.66 15.39
N TYR A 231 -3.83 -16.86 15.28
CA TYR A 231 -5.18 -17.14 15.77
C TYR A 231 -5.32 -18.56 16.31
N VAL A 232 -6.31 -18.73 17.17
CA VAL A 232 -6.71 -20.03 17.71
C VAL A 232 -8.08 -20.40 17.15
N THR A 233 -8.25 -21.67 16.80
CA THR A 233 -9.56 -22.24 16.46
C THR A 233 -9.99 -23.27 17.48
N GLY A 234 -11.29 -23.53 17.58
CA GLY A 234 -11.82 -24.67 18.33
C GLY A 234 -13.29 -24.91 18.01
N ASP A 235 -13.71 -26.17 18.16
CA ASP A 235 -15.08 -26.60 17.91
C ASP A 235 -15.77 -26.96 19.24
N LEU A 236 -16.99 -26.46 19.42
CA LEU A 236 -17.86 -26.76 20.55
C LEU A 236 -19.06 -27.58 20.04
N ALA A 237 -19.16 -28.82 20.48
CA ALA A 237 -20.28 -29.68 20.12
C ALA A 237 -21.59 -29.21 20.77
N VAL A 238 -22.68 -29.32 20.02
CA VAL A 238 -24.06 -29.06 20.45
C VAL A 238 -24.87 -30.34 20.22
N ALA A 239 -26.07 -30.42 20.79
CA ALA A 239 -26.99 -31.53 20.54
C ALA A 239 -27.28 -31.74 19.04
N ASP A 240 -27.69 -32.96 18.70
CA ASP A 240 -28.09 -33.38 17.35
C ASP A 240 -26.99 -33.28 16.28
N GLY A 241 -25.71 -33.45 16.67
CA GLY A 241 -24.58 -33.41 15.74
C GLY A 241 -24.23 -32.01 15.23
N LYS A 242 -24.84 -30.96 15.81
CA LYS A 242 -24.55 -29.56 15.49
C LYS A 242 -23.29 -29.11 16.22
N SER A 243 -22.63 -28.07 15.71
CA SER A 243 -21.45 -27.54 16.36
C SER A 243 -21.28 -26.04 16.13
N TRP A 244 -20.58 -25.40 17.07
CA TRP A 244 -20.02 -24.07 16.87
C TRP A 244 -18.54 -24.18 16.56
N HIS A 245 -18.10 -23.51 15.51
CA HIS A 245 -16.70 -23.29 15.23
C HIS A 245 -16.31 -21.86 15.59
N PHE A 246 -15.25 -21.70 16.36
CA PHE A 246 -14.74 -20.39 16.75
C PHE A 246 -13.34 -20.19 16.21
N GLN A 247 -13.06 -18.97 15.74
CA GLN A 247 -11.72 -18.55 15.34
C GLN A 247 -11.47 -17.13 15.85
N VAL A 248 -10.44 -16.96 16.68
CA VAL A 248 -10.13 -15.68 17.33
C VAL A 248 -8.64 -15.37 17.19
N GLY A 249 -8.34 -14.16 16.71
CA GLY A 249 -6.98 -13.65 16.58
C GLY A 249 -6.79 -12.81 15.31
N LYS A 250 -5.53 -12.59 14.94
CA LYS A 250 -5.18 -11.91 13.68
C LYS A 250 -5.33 -12.91 12.54
N GLN A 251 -6.27 -12.67 11.64
CA GLN A 251 -6.67 -13.64 10.62
C GLN A 251 -7.19 -12.97 9.35
N GLN A 252 -7.28 -13.76 8.28
CA GLN A 252 -7.99 -13.42 7.06
C GLN A 252 -9.30 -14.21 7.05
N VAL A 253 -10.43 -13.53 6.91
CA VAL A 253 -11.75 -14.14 6.83
C VAL A 253 -12.23 -14.04 5.40
N VAL A 254 -12.52 -15.18 4.78
CA VAL A 254 -13.09 -15.23 3.43
C VAL A 254 -14.60 -15.20 3.54
N TRP A 255 -15.22 -14.10 3.09
CA TRP A 255 -16.67 -13.92 3.14
C TRP A 255 -17.32 -13.97 1.75
N GLY A 256 -17.32 -15.15 1.14
CA GLY A 256 -17.91 -15.39 -0.18
C GLY A 256 -17.52 -16.76 -0.72
N ARG A 257 -18.18 -17.21 -1.80
CA ARG A 257 -17.86 -18.48 -2.49
C ARG A 257 -17.00 -18.30 -3.75
N THR A 258 -16.80 -17.07 -4.22
CA THR A 258 -16.08 -16.79 -5.46
C THR A 258 -14.59 -16.60 -5.17
N ASP A 259 -13.77 -17.47 -5.74
CA ASP A 259 -12.30 -17.49 -5.53
C ASP A 259 -11.57 -16.45 -6.40
N LEU A 260 -12.04 -16.23 -7.63
CA LEU A 260 -11.38 -15.35 -8.61
C LEU A 260 -11.73 -13.85 -8.46
N PHE A 261 -12.95 -13.53 -8.02
CA PHE A 261 -13.41 -12.16 -7.87
C PHE A 261 -13.98 -11.91 -6.48
N ARG A 262 -13.64 -10.75 -5.93
CA ARG A 262 -14.09 -10.32 -4.63
C ARG A 262 -15.35 -9.46 -4.78
N VAL A 263 -16.52 -10.05 -4.64
CA VAL A 263 -17.81 -9.33 -4.73
C VAL A 263 -18.36 -8.98 -3.34
N LEU A 264 -18.45 -9.98 -2.47
CA LEU A 264 -19.05 -9.83 -1.13
C LEU A 264 -18.02 -9.86 0.00
N ASP A 265 -16.78 -10.25 -0.30
CA ASP A 265 -15.72 -10.39 0.70
C ASP A 265 -15.04 -9.04 0.97
N VAL A 266 -15.65 -8.21 1.83
CA VAL A 266 -15.17 -6.84 2.13
C VAL A 266 -14.63 -6.67 3.56
N ILE A 267 -14.50 -7.75 4.34
CA ILE A 267 -14.06 -7.66 5.75
C ILE A 267 -12.59 -7.26 5.84
N ASN A 268 -11.71 -7.97 5.14
CA ASN A 268 -10.29 -7.68 5.16
C ASN A 268 -9.96 -6.57 4.13
N PRO A 269 -9.20 -5.53 4.51
CA PRO A 269 -8.68 -4.57 3.54
C PRO A 269 -7.66 -5.24 2.63
N VAL A 270 -7.36 -4.62 1.50
CA VAL A 270 -6.49 -5.17 0.45
C VAL A 270 -5.31 -4.25 0.19
N ASP A 271 -4.14 -4.85 -0.04
CA ASP A 271 -2.94 -4.18 -0.50
C ASP A 271 -2.83 -4.18 -2.03
N TYR A 272 -3.31 -3.12 -2.66
CA TYR A 272 -3.20 -2.87 -4.10
C TYR A 272 -1.85 -2.24 -4.49
N SER A 273 -0.93 -1.99 -3.54
CA SER A 273 0.38 -1.41 -3.85
C SER A 273 1.38 -2.41 -4.44
N ARG A 274 1.07 -3.72 -4.38
CA ARG A 274 1.94 -4.79 -4.91
C ARG A 274 1.75 -5.00 -6.40
N ASN A 275 0.59 -5.55 -6.76
CA ASN A 275 0.08 -5.80 -8.10
C ASN A 275 -1.45 -5.75 -8.01
N ASN A 276 -2.12 -5.12 -8.97
CA ASN A 276 -3.56 -4.85 -8.87
C ASN A 276 -4.44 -6.12 -8.90
N ILE A 277 -4.35 -6.92 -9.98
CA ILE A 277 -5.27 -8.05 -10.22
C ILE A 277 -4.59 -9.42 -10.31
N TYR A 278 -3.26 -9.49 -10.24
CA TYR A 278 -2.50 -10.70 -10.54
C TYR A 278 -1.94 -11.41 -9.32
N ASP A 279 -1.84 -10.72 -8.18
CA ASP A 279 -1.43 -11.38 -6.93
C ASP A 279 -2.61 -12.16 -6.34
N GLU A 280 -2.32 -13.30 -5.73
CA GLU A 280 -3.31 -14.14 -5.08
C GLU A 280 -3.96 -13.39 -3.91
N LEU A 281 -5.28 -13.53 -3.75
CA LEU A 281 -6.04 -12.80 -2.72
C LEU A 281 -5.55 -13.10 -1.29
N GLN A 282 -5.05 -14.31 -1.05
CA GLN A 282 -4.46 -14.74 0.23
C GLN A 282 -3.20 -13.97 0.64
N ASP A 283 -2.56 -13.32 -0.33
CA ASP A 283 -1.31 -12.59 -0.17
C ASP A 283 -1.51 -11.08 -0.04
N ILE A 284 -2.49 -10.53 -0.75
CA ILE A 284 -2.80 -9.09 -0.73
C ILE A 284 -3.84 -8.70 0.32
N ARG A 285 -4.68 -9.63 0.77
CA ARG A 285 -5.57 -9.36 1.91
C ARG A 285 -4.72 -9.04 3.12
N ILE A 286 -5.14 -8.01 3.84
CA ILE A 286 -4.50 -7.55 5.06
C ILE A 286 -5.23 -8.21 6.24
N PRO A 287 -4.54 -9.06 7.02
CA PRO A 287 -5.13 -9.73 8.16
C PRO A 287 -5.46 -8.73 9.27
N MET A 288 -6.60 -8.97 9.92
CA MET A 288 -7.14 -8.09 10.96
C MET A 288 -7.42 -8.91 12.21
N TRP A 289 -7.45 -8.26 13.37
CA TRP A 289 -7.92 -8.86 14.62
C TRP A 289 -9.43 -9.07 14.59
N ILE A 290 -9.84 -10.33 14.38
CA ILE A 290 -11.22 -10.73 14.18
C ILE A 290 -11.56 -11.90 15.11
N ALA A 291 -12.80 -11.92 15.59
CA ALA A 291 -13.44 -13.09 16.17
C ALA A 291 -14.56 -13.55 15.23
N THR A 292 -14.60 -14.83 14.91
CA THR A 292 -15.69 -15.45 14.16
C THR A 292 -16.32 -16.57 14.98
N ALA A 293 -17.63 -16.74 14.79
CA ALA A 293 -18.38 -17.86 15.32
C ALA A 293 -19.28 -18.39 14.21
N GLU A 294 -19.15 -19.66 13.87
CA GLU A 294 -19.92 -20.32 12.83
C GLU A 294 -20.74 -21.44 13.45
N TYR A 295 -22.06 -21.31 13.39
CA TYR A 295 -22.98 -22.36 13.79
C TYR A 295 -23.25 -23.27 12.60
N ARG A 296 -22.72 -24.49 12.68
CA ARG A 296 -22.93 -25.54 11.70
C ARG A 296 -24.18 -26.32 12.09
N MET A 297 -25.27 -26.03 11.40
CA MET A 297 -26.60 -26.59 11.69
C MET A 297 -26.76 -27.98 11.06
N GLY A 298 -25.93 -28.32 10.07
CA GLY A 298 -26.03 -29.56 9.31
C GLY A 298 -27.25 -29.59 8.38
N PRO A 299 -27.64 -30.78 7.90
CA PRO A 299 -28.77 -30.95 7.00
C PRO A 299 -30.11 -30.65 7.69
N GLY A 300 -30.97 -29.92 6.98
CA GLY A 300 -32.38 -29.72 7.31
C GLY A 300 -33.32 -30.44 6.34
N GLN A 301 -34.62 -30.15 6.42
CA GLN A 301 -35.60 -30.76 5.51
C GLN A 301 -35.48 -30.28 4.05
N THR A 302 -35.00 -29.05 3.85
CA THR A 302 -34.96 -28.38 2.53
C THR A 302 -33.54 -28.05 2.07
N LEU A 303 -32.59 -27.99 3.01
CA LEU A 303 -31.20 -27.62 2.76
C LEU A 303 -30.31 -28.78 3.17
N THR A 304 -29.40 -29.17 2.29
CA THR A 304 -28.42 -30.23 2.53
C THR A 304 -27.38 -29.82 3.57
N ASP A 305 -27.08 -28.52 3.64
CA ASP A 305 -26.27 -27.90 4.69
C ASP A 305 -26.78 -26.48 4.96
N SER A 306 -26.68 -26.05 6.22
CA SER A 306 -26.99 -24.68 6.66
C SER A 306 -25.99 -24.22 7.70
N ASN A 307 -25.37 -23.05 7.46
CA ASN A 307 -24.40 -22.44 8.36
C ASN A 307 -24.78 -20.98 8.65
N LEU A 308 -24.62 -20.58 9.91
CA LEU A 308 -24.79 -19.19 10.34
C LEU A 308 -23.47 -18.67 10.90
N GLN A 309 -22.88 -17.68 10.25
CA GLN A 309 -21.59 -17.11 10.61
C GLN A 309 -21.76 -15.70 11.16
N PHE A 310 -21.13 -15.46 12.30
CA PHE A 310 -20.94 -14.16 12.91
C PHE A 310 -19.49 -13.74 12.79
N VAL A 311 -19.26 -12.46 12.50
CA VAL A 311 -17.94 -11.86 12.41
C VAL A 311 -17.92 -10.60 13.25
N TRP A 312 -16.89 -10.45 14.08
CA TRP A 312 -16.57 -9.23 14.80
C TRP A 312 -15.13 -8.84 14.54
N ASN A 313 -14.94 -7.78 13.75
CA ASN A 313 -13.64 -7.16 13.53
C ASN A 313 -13.45 -6.05 14.56
N PHE A 314 -12.63 -6.33 15.57
CA PHE A 314 -12.35 -5.43 16.69
C PHE A 314 -11.01 -4.68 16.54
N ASP A 315 -10.34 -4.85 15.40
CA ASP A 315 -9.10 -4.16 15.08
C ASP A 315 -9.31 -2.66 14.83
N LYS A 316 -8.21 -1.90 14.86
CA LYS A 316 -8.19 -0.51 14.40
C LYS A 316 -8.48 -0.45 12.91
N PHE A 317 -9.46 0.38 12.53
CA PHE A 317 -9.84 0.62 11.13
C PHE A 317 -8.60 0.78 10.25
N ARG A 318 -8.67 0.12 9.10
CA ARG A 318 -7.60 0.11 8.12
C ARG A 318 -8.19 0.21 6.72
N PRO A 319 -7.71 1.16 5.90
CA PRO A 319 -8.18 1.31 4.54
C PRO A 319 -7.45 0.31 3.64
N ASN A 320 -7.95 0.15 2.41
CA ASN A 320 -7.15 -0.50 1.37
C ASN A 320 -5.88 0.31 1.12
N ASN A 321 -4.74 -0.36 0.91
CA ASN A 321 -3.50 0.30 0.53
C ASN A 321 -3.48 0.48 -0.99
N LEU A 322 -3.67 1.71 -1.48
CA LEU A 322 -3.62 2.02 -2.91
C LEU A 322 -2.20 2.34 -3.41
N GLY A 323 -1.20 2.22 -2.54
CA GLY A 323 0.16 2.70 -2.78
C GLY A 323 0.28 4.22 -2.65
N GLN A 324 1.47 4.73 -2.95
CA GLN A 324 1.77 6.17 -2.92
C GLN A 324 2.50 6.59 -4.19
N GLY A 325 2.39 7.86 -4.59
CA GLY A 325 3.07 8.40 -5.77
C GLY A 325 4.55 8.02 -5.84
N GLY A 326 5.01 7.57 -7.02
CA GLY A 326 6.40 7.10 -7.22
C GLY A 326 6.70 5.65 -6.83
N THR A 327 5.71 4.87 -6.39
CA THR A 327 5.85 3.40 -6.24
C THR A 327 5.59 2.64 -7.55
N PRO A 328 6.18 1.45 -7.74
CA PRO A 328 5.85 0.59 -8.88
C PRO A 328 4.42 0.05 -8.77
N ASN A 329 3.84 -0.35 -9.92
CA ASN A 329 2.58 -1.11 -10.01
C ASN A 329 1.35 -0.50 -9.32
N GLN A 330 1.29 0.83 -9.19
CA GLN A 330 0.13 1.50 -8.61
C GLN A 330 -1.16 1.22 -9.37
N ILE A 331 -2.22 0.92 -8.62
CA ILE A 331 -3.58 0.78 -9.16
C ILE A 331 -4.04 2.09 -9.79
N LEU A 332 -4.15 2.12 -11.12
CA LEU A 332 -4.69 3.24 -11.91
C LEU A 332 -4.03 4.60 -11.61
N GLY A 333 -2.81 4.62 -11.06
CA GLY A 333 -2.14 5.85 -10.61
C GLY A 333 -2.83 6.54 -9.42
N ALA A 334 -3.67 5.84 -8.65
CA ALA A 334 -4.42 6.42 -7.52
C ALA A 334 -3.50 7.06 -6.47
N GLY A 335 -2.40 6.38 -6.10
CA GLY A 335 -1.40 6.93 -5.18
C GLY A 335 -0.77 8.24 -5.70
N SER A 336 -0.43 8.30 -6.99
CA SER A 336 0.06 9.52 -7.64
C SER A 336 -1.00 10.62 -7.69
N PHE A 337 -2.27 10.29 -7.97
CA PHE A 337 -3.38 11.25 -7.97
C PHE A 337 -3.56 11.89 -6.59
N PHE A 338 -3.74 11.08 -5.54
CA PHE A 338 -3.95 11.59 -4.18
C PHE A 338 -2.76 12.39 -3.68
N ARG A 339 -1.53 11.93 -3.95
CA ARG A 339 -0.31 12.66 -3.60
C ARG A 339 -0.21 14.00 -4.31
N GLY A 340 -0.50 14.06 -5.61
CA GLY A 340 -0.49 15.33 -6.34
C GLY A 340 -1.61 16.28 -5.89
N MET A 341 -2.82 15.78 -5.61
CA MET A 341 -3.92 16.59 -5.07
C MET A 341 -3.61 17.14 -3.68
N LYS A 342 -2.96 16.35 -2.81
CA LYS A 342 -2.46 16.84 -1.52
C LYS A 342 -1.38 17.90 -1.70
N ASN A 343 -0.46 17.70 -2.66
CA ASN A 343 0.59 18.67 -2.96
C ASN A 343 0.02 20.01 -3.44
N LEU A 344 -0.99 19.98 -4.33
CA LEU A 344 -1.68 21.17 -4.79
C LEU A 344 -2.35 21.92 -3.62
N TRP A 345 -2.96 21.19 -2.68
CA TRP A 345 -3.54 21.81 -1.49
C TRP A 345 -2.48 22.45 -0.59
N ASP A 346 -1.41 21.73 -0.26
CA ASP A 346 -0.41 22.19 0.69
C ASP A 346 0.51 23.29 0.14
N ASN A 347 0.95 23.13 -1.10
CA ASN A 347 2.04 23.91 -1.67
C ASN A 347 1.64 24.69 -2.94
N GLY A 348 0.43 24.47 -3.45
CA GLY A 348 0.01 25.00 -4.75
C GLY A 348 0.69 24.27 -5.92
N GLY A 349 0.40 24.71 -7.13
CA GLY A 349 1.01 24.14 -8.33
C GLY A 349 0.28 24.53 -9.61
N THR A 350 0.88 24.18 -10.74
CA THR A 350 0.24 24.32 -12.05
C THR A 350 -0.57 23.09 -12.40
N VAL A 351 -1.71 23.31 -13.05
CA VAL A 351 -2.62 22.30 -13.61
C VAL A 351 -2.75 22.56 -15.11
N ALA A 352 -2.53 21.54 -15.93
CA ALA A 352 -2.64 21.60 -17.37
C ALA A 352 -4.09 21.85 -17.82
N ASN A 353 -4.25 22.67 -18.85
CA ASN A 353 -5.51 22.91 -19.56
C ASN A 353 -6.74 23.19 -18.67
N PHE A 354 -6.57 23.90 -17.56
CA PHE A 354 -7.65 24.07 -16.58
C PHE A 354 -8.53 25.29 -16.86
N ALA A 355 -7.94 26.46 -17.15
CA ALA A 355 -8.72 27.68 -17.36
C ALA A 355 -9.31 27.73 -18.76
N GLY A 356 -10.60 28.07 -18.86
CA GLY A 356 -11.31 28.13 -20.13
C GLY A 356 -11.43 26.78 -20.83
N ALA A 357 -11.36 25.68 -20.09
CA ALA A 357 -11.35 24.33 -20.62
C ALA A 357 -12.61 24.01 -21.44
N ASP A 358 -12.45 23.94 -22.75
CA ASP A 358 -13.31 23.25 -23.69
C ASP A 358 -12.50 22.13 -24.40
N PRO A 359 -13.12 21.21 -25.15
CA PRO A 359 -12.42 20.11 -25.82
C PRO A 359 -11.29 20.52 -26.80
N SER A 360 -11.17 21.81 -27.13
CA SER A 360 -10.25 22.41 -28.11
C SER A 360 -9.39 23.55 -27.56
N ALA A 361 -9.69 24.09 -26.38
CA ALA A 361 -8.97 25.22 -25.78
C ALA A 361 -8.93 25.12 -24.25
N GLY A 362 -7.77 25.42 -23.68
CA GLY A 362 -7.51 25.31 -22.25
C GLY A 362 -6.13 25.87 -21.93
N ALA A 363 -6.08 26.77 -20.96
CA ALA A 363 -4.83 27.35 -20.48
C ALA A 363 -4.33 26.58 -19.25
N ALA A 364 -3.03 26.27 -19.21
CA ALA A 364 -2.40 25.80 -17.99
C ALA A 364 -2.49 26.88 -16.91
N THR A 365 -2.91 26.51 -15.70
CA THR A 365 -3.26 27.46 -14.64
C THR A 365 -2.51 27.14 -13.36
N THR A 366 -1.91 28.15 -12.75
CA THR A 366 -1.19 28.05 -11.48
C THR A 366 -2.09 28.49 -10.34
N PHE A 367 -2.23 27.59 -9.36
CA PHE A 367 -2.97 27.78 -8.13
C PHE A 367 -2.00 27.92 -6.95
N GLY A 368 -2.30 28.85 -6.06
CA GLY A 368 -1.63 28.94 -4.77
C GLY A 368 -2.06 27.84 -3.80
N PRO A 369 -1.37 27.70 -2.65
CA PRO A 369 -1.79 26.82 -1.57
C PRO A 369 -3.24 27.06 -1.13
N ASN A 370 -3.91 26.00 -0.67
CA ASN A 370 -5.29 25.99 -0.14
C ASN A 370 -6.38 26.45 -1.13
N GLN A 371 -6.11 26.43 -2.44
CA GLN A 371 -7.11 26.77 -3.46
C GLN A 371 -7.80 25.54 -4.05
N ILE A 372 -7.01 24.51 -4.39
CA ILE A 372 -7.48 23.25 -4.98
C ILE A 372 -6.72 22.08 -4.38
N GLY A 373 -7.32 20.89 -4.39
CA GLY A 373 -6.66 19.68 -3.92
C GLY A 373 -7.43 18.95 -2.82
N ILE A 374 -6.72 18.08 -2.10
CA ILE A 374 -7.26 17.31 -0.98
C ILE A 374 -6.48 17.68 0.29
N ARG A 375 -7.21 18.06 1.35
CA ARG A 375 -6.61 18.58 2.58
C ARG A 375 -5.98 17.49 3.46
N GLN A 376 -6.69 16.40 3.69
CA GLN A 376 -6.27 15.33 4.60
C GLN A 376 -7.05 14.04 4.37
N ALA A 377 -6.51 12.91 4.82
CA ALA A 377 -7.28 11.69 5.02
C ALA A 377 -7.90 11.70 6.41
N ASN A 378 -9.20 11.41 6.51
CA ASN A 378 -9.89 11.28 7.79
C ASN A 378 -10.03 9.79 8.13
N MET A 379 -9.23 9.33 9.07
CA MET A 379 -9.27 7.95 9.55
C MET A 379 -10.05 7.90 10.86
N PRO A 380 -11.04 7.01 11.01
CA PRO A 380 -11.77 6.86 12.27
C PRO A 380 -10.83 6.48 13.41
N ASP A 381 -11.00 7.12 14.56
CA ASP A 381 -10.35 6.70 15.79
C ASP A 381 -10.84 5.31 16.21
N TRP A 382 -9.93 4.54 16.81
CA TRP A 382 -10.27 3.22 17.30
C TRP A 382 -10.97 3.32 18.65
N SER A 383 -12.13 2.66 18.74
CA SER A 383 -12.79 2.36 20.00
C SER A 383 -13.61 1.08 19.82
N LEU A 384 -13.89 0.38 20.92
CA LEU A 384 -14.78 -0.80 20.89
C LEU A 384 -16.20 -0.45 20.40
N LYS A 385 -16.60 0.82 20.49
CA LYS A 385 -17.89 1.30 19.96
C LYS A 385 -17.88 1.52 18.45
N ASN A 386 -16.70 1.52 17.83
CA ASN A 386 -16.47 1.77 16.40
C ASN A 386 -15.86 0.54 15.72
N THR A 387 -16.27 -0.66 16.14
CA THR A 387 -15.88 -1.94 15.54
C THR A 387 -16.91 -2.42 14.54
N GLN A 388 -16.52 -3.33 13.64
CA GLN A 388 -17.42 -3.85 12.60
C GLN A 388 -17.99 -5.20 12.99
N LEU A 389 -19.31 -5.37 12.80
CA LEU A 389 -20.04 -6.62 13.00
C LEU A 389 -20.66 -7.10 11.69
N GLY A 390 -20.75 -8.41 11.53
CA GLY A 390 -21.30 -9.05 10.35
C GLY A 390 -22.03 -10.34 10.67
N VAL A 391 -23.10 -10.62 9.94
CA VAL A 391 -23.85 -11.89 10.01
C VAL A 391 -24.08 -12.39 8.60
N LYS A 392 -23.77 -13.67 8.35
CA LYS A 392 -24.05 -14.36 7.09
C LYS A 392 -24.74 -15.67 7.38
N TRP A 393 -25.85 -15.92 6.70
CA TRP A 393 -26.46 -17.23 6.63
C TRP A 393 -26.25 -17.80 5.22
N GLU A 394 -25.85 -19.05 5.15
CA GLU A 394 -25.73 -19.76 3.89
C GLU A 394 -26.33 -21.16 3.99
N GLY A 395 -26.98 -21.58 2.92
CA GLY A 395 -27.46 -22.94 2.76
C GLY A 395 -27.17 -23.47 1.36
N VAL A 396 -27.14 -24.79 1.23
CA VAL A 396 -27.11 -25.49 -0.05
C VAL A 396 -28.48 -26.11 -0.27
N TYR A 397 -29.17 -25.63 -1.31
CA TYR A 397 -30.46 -26.19 -1.71
C TYR A 397 -30.24 -27.49 -2.47
N GLN A 398 -31.04 -28.49 -2.14
CA GLN A 398 -31.01 -29.78 -2.81
C GLN A 398 -31.84 -29.66 -4.10
N SER A 399 -31.21 -29.70 -5.28
CA SER A 399 -31.99 -29.89 -6.51
C SER A 399 -32.46 -31.34 -6.56
N LEU A 400 -33.76 -31.53 -6.81
CA LEU A 400 -34.37 -32.84 -7.07
C LEU A 400 -33.64 -33.63 -8.16
#